data_AF-A0A743Z3K6-F1
#
_entry.id   AF-A0A743Z3K6-F1
#
_cell.length_a   1.000
_cell.length_b   1.000
_cell.length_c   1.000
_cell.angle_alpha   90.00
_cell.angle_beta   90.00
_cell.angle_gamma   90.00
#
_symmetry.space_group_name_H-M   'P 1'
#
loop_
_entity.id
_entity.type
_entity.pdbx_description
1 polymer ?
#
loop_
_entity_poly.entity_id
_entity_poly.type
_entity_poly.pdbx_seq_one_letter_code
_entity_poly.pdbx_strand_id
1 'polypeptide(L)' 'VAIEDDQGSHFRLVIRDTDGMLIWRDRNFAPGAGVMLNRYIASDGIRKPSA' A
#
# COMPACT_ATOMS: atom_id res chain seq x y z
N VAL A 1 -3.20 4.33 -1.21
CA VAL A 1 -2.44 3.62 -0.14
C VAL A 1 -3.14 3.86 1.19
N ALA A 2 -3.34 2.81 1.98
CA ALA A 2 -3.98 2.86 3.29
C ALA A 2 -3.31 1.92 4.30
N ILE A 3 -3.60 2.12 5.58
CA ILE A 3 -3.29 1.20 6.67
C ILE A 3 -4.61 0.51 7.08
N GLU A 4 -4.60 -0.82 7.15
CA GLU A 4 -5.74 -1.64 7.60
C GLU A 4 -5.28 -2.61 8.69
N ASP A 5 -6.23 -3.19 9.44
CA ASP A 5 -5.98 -4.18 10.50
C ASP A 5 -4.89 -3.76 11.51
N ASP A 6 -4.98 -2.49 11.95
CA ASP A 6 -4.01 -1.88 12.83
C ASP A 6 -4.12 -2.40 14.27
N GLN A 7 -3.06 -3.06 14.74
CA GLN A 7 -2.88 -3.54 16.11
C GLN A 7 -1.64 -2.89 16.75
N GLY A 8 -1.41 -1.61 16.45
CA GLY A 8 -0.28 -0.82 16.93
C GLY A 8 0.95 -1.03 16.05
N SER A 9 1.91 -1.85 16.49
CA SER A 9 3.12 -2.13 15.70
C SER A 9 2.89 -3.14 14.58
N HIS A 10 1.73 -3.80 14.55
CA HIS A 10 1.40 -4.83 13.58
C HIS A 10 0.16 -4.42 12.77
N PHE A 11 0.39 -3.93 11.56
CA PHE A 11 -0.67 -3.45 10.68
C PHE A 11 -0.46 -3.94 9.25
N ARG A 12 -1.46 -3.76 8.39
CA ARG A 12 -1.37 -4.07 6.95
C ARG A 12 -1.22 -2.80 6.13
N LEU A 13 -0.30 -2.85 5.18
CA LEU A 13 -0.17 -1.87 4.11
C LEU A 13 -1.08 -2.31 2.96
N VAL A 14 -1.91 -1.41 2.44
CA VAL A 14 -2.90 -1.74 1.42
C VAL A 14 -2.85 -0.76 0.26
N ILE A 15 -2.84 -1.29 -0.95
CA ILE A 15 -2.97 -0.55 -2.21
C ILE A 15 -4.26 -1.00 -2.89
N ARG A 16 -5.07 0.00 -3.25
CA ARG A 16 -6.32 -0.16 -4.00
C ARG A 16 -6.30 0.76 -5.20
N ASP A 17 -7.00 0.39 -6.26
CA ASP A 17 -7.25 1.26 -7.41
C ASP A 17 -8.32 2.33 -7.09
N THR A 18 -8.71 3.12 -8.10
CA THR A 18 -9.75 4.14 -7.98
C THR A 18 -11.12 3.59 -7.61
N ASP A 19 -11.40 2.33 -7.96
CA ASP A 19 -12.67 1.66 -7.71
C ASP A 19 -12.67 0.92 -6.36
N GLY A 20 -11.57 1.01 -5.61
CA GLY A 20 -11.39 0.38 -4.31
C GLY A 20 -11.01 -1.10 -4.37
N MET A 21 -10.72 -1.64 -5.56
CA MET A 21 -10.30 -3.03 -5.72
C MET A 21 -8.89 -3.22 -5.17
N LEU A 22 -8.68 -4.36 -4.52
CA LEU A 22 -7.40 -4.68 -3.91
C LEU A 22 -6.35 -5.00 -4.98
N ILE A 23 -5.31 -4.17 -5.07
CA ILE A 23 -4.13 -4.42 -5.92
C ILE A 23 -3.10 -5.23 -5.12
N TRP A 24 -2.79 -4.78 -3.90
CA TRP A 24 -1.78 -5.42 -3.07
C TRP A 24 -2.01 -5.17 -1.58
N ARG A 25 -1.66 -6.15 -0.75
CA ARG A 25 -1.68 -6.06 0.70
C ARG A 25 -0.65 -6.97 1.33
N ASP A 26 0.05 -6.46 2.34
CA ASP A 26 0.92 -7.27 3.19
C ASP A 26 1.07 -6.66 4.59
N ARG A 27 1.67 -7.39 5.51
CA ARG A 27 2.03 -6.90 6.85
C ARG A 27 3.25 -5.99 6.79
N ASN A 28 3.28 -4.98 7.66
CA ASN A 28 4.41 -4.05 7.75
C ASN A 28 5.76 -4.73 8.07
N PHE A 29 5.73 -5.90 8.70
CA PHE A 29 6.92 -6.70 9.05
C PHE A 29 7.22 -7.83 8.06
N ALA A 30 6.46 -7.97 6.97
CA ALA A 30 6.76 -8.99 5.96
C ALA A 30 8.09 -8.66 5.24
N PRO A 31 8.95 -9.66 4.99
CA PRO A 31 10.21 -9.44 4.29
C PRO A 31 9.99 -8.77 2.93
N GLY A 32 10.61 -7.61 2.72
CA GLY A 32 10.49 -6.87 1.46
C GLY A 32 9.17 -6.12 1.25
N ALA A 33 8.29 -6.01 2.26
CA ALA A 33 7.03 -5.28 2.16
C ALA A 33 7.21 -3.84 1.65
N GLY A 34 8.23 -3.12 2.14
CA GLY A 34 8.55 -1.77 1.66
C GLY A 34 8.99 -1.71 0.20
N VAL A 35 9.71 -2.74 -0.28
CA VAL A 35 10.14 -2.83 -1.69
C VAL A 35 8.93 -3.05 -2.59
N MET A 36 8.05 -3.98 -2.22
CA MET A 36 6.83 -4.25 -2.98
C MET A 36 5.87 -3.06 -2.95
N LEU A 37 5.69 -2.42 -1.80
CA LEU A 37 4.90 -1.19 -1.67
C LEU A 37 5.40 -0.11 -2.65
N ASN A 38 6.71 0.17 -2.65
CA ASN A 38 7.28 1.18 -3.55
C ASN A 38 7.12 0.81 -5.02
N ARG A 39 7.24 -0.48 -5.37
CA ARG A 39 7.01 -0.96 -6.73
C ARG A 39 5.59 -0.66 -7.19
N TYR A 40 4.58 -1.03 -6.40
CA TYR A 40 3.18 -0.79 -6.75
C TYR A 40 2.79 0.70 -6.72
N ILE A 41 3.38 1.51 -5.83
CA ILE A 41 3.21 2.97 -5.89
C ILE A 41 3.78 3.53 -7.21
N ALA A 42 4.89 2.99 -7.71
CA ALA A 42 5.49 3.45 -8.95
C ALA A 42 4.71 3.01 -10.20
N SER A 43 4.18 1.79 -10.22
CA SER A 43 3.42 1.26 -11.37
C SER A 43 1.95 1.66 -11.38
N ASP A 44 1.28 1.63 -10.23
CA ASP A 44 -0.18 1.77 -10.10
C ASP A 44 -0.61 2.97 -9.24
N GLY A 45 0.36 3.71 -8.69
CA GLY A 45 0.08 4.86 -7.84
C GLY A 45 -0.47 6.05 -8.64
N ILE A 46 -1.62 6.56 -8.20
CA ILE A 46 -2.20 7.80 -8.72
C ILE A 46 -1.41 8.97 -8.12
N ARG A 47 -0.65 9.67 -8.96
CA ARG A 47 0.08 10.88 -8.53
C ARG A 47 -0.93 11.98 -8.22
N LYS A 48 -0.75 12.68 -7.10
CA LYS A 48 -1.43 13.96 -6.90
C LYS A 48 -0.94 14.93 -7.99
N PRO A 49 -1.84 15.68 -8.64
CA PRO A 49 -1.41 16.78 -9.49
C PRO A 49 -0.53 17.73 -8.68
N SER A 50 0.58 18.18 -9.26
CA SER A 50 1.35 19.28 -8.67
C SER A 50 0.46 20.52 -8.59
N ALA A 51 0.47 21.19 -7.44
CA ALA A 51 -0.24 22.45 -7.23
C ALA A 51 0.40 23.60 -8.03
#